data_AF-A0A0P4W6A7-F1
#
_entry.id   AF-A0A0P4W6A7-F1
#
_cell.length_a   1.000
_cell.length_b   1.000
_cell.length_c   1.000
_cell.angle_alpha   90.00
_cell.angle_beta   90.00
_cell.angle_gamma   90.00
#
_symmetry.space_group_name_H-M   'P 1'
#
loop_
_entity.id
_entity.type
_entity.pdbx_description
1 polymer ?
#
loop_
_entity_poly.entity_id
_entity_poly.type
_entity_poly.pdbx_seq_one_letter_code
_entity_poly.pdbx_strand_id
1 'polypeptide(L)'
;MLSFFLPIMKQKCGSYVCVQLLQTLNILFENIRNETSLYYLLSNNHVNSIIVHKFDFSDEEVMAYYISFLKTLSLKLNAHTIHFFYNEHTNDFPLYTEAIKFFNHPESMVRIAVRTLTLNVYRVNDQSMLQFIRDRTAAPYFSNLVWFIGNHILELENCVRSDVDHNSRGRLEDLVAEHLDHLHYINDILKLNIATLNAVLADHLLNRLLVPLLVYSLNPRQEKDDRPRISSVVALFLLAQVFLIVSHAPLVRALAKIIFYGDNSIFTEDSQVLKGQRFVRRGFVAPEEPLEKSLQARTSSGSGSSTSLSPAEEPNGGGGGGDKGKKEE
;
A
#
# COMPACT_ATOMS: atom_id res chain seq x y z
N MET A 1 27.28 14.74 -6.29
CA MET A 1 26.64 14.32 -7.58
C MET A 1 25.13 14.30 -7.44
N LEU A 2 24.53 13.41 -6.62
CA LEU A 2 23.07 13.41 -6.36
C LEU A 2 22.54 14.72 -5.76
N SER A 3 23.39 15.46 -5.04
CA SER A 3 23.11 16.80 -4.53
C SER A 3 22.66 17.80 -5.60
N PHE A 4 23.06 17.63 -6.86
CA PHE A 4 22.67 18.50 -7.97
C PHE A 4 21.34 18.12 -8.63
N PHE A 5 20.89 16.87 -8.45
CA PHE A 5 19.67 16.36 -9.10
C PHE A 5 18.43 17.09 -8.59
N LEU A 6 18.30 17.26 -7.27
CA LEU A 6 17.16 17.94 -6.67
C LEU A 6 17.03 19.41 -7.08
N PRO A 7 18.10 20.24 -7.06
CA PRO A 7 18.05 21.57 -7.63
C PRO A 7 17.60 21.60 -9.09
N ILE A 8 18.09 20.67 -9.93
CA ILE A 8 17.74 20.62 -11.36
C ILE A 8 16.27 20.21 -11.53
N MET A 9 15.78 19.21 -10.79
CA MET A 9 14.38 18.77 -10.84
C MET A 9 13.39 19.86 -10.36
N LYS A 10 13.81 20.71 -9.43
CA LYS A 10 12.99 21.82 -8.93
C LYS A 10 12.92 23.01 -9.90
N GLN A 11 13.79 23.07 -10.90
CA GLN A 11 13.73 24.11 -11.92
C GLN A 11 12.55 23.84 -12.88
N LYS A 12 12.00 24.89 -13.49
CA LYS A 12 10.93 24.77 -14.50
C LYS A 12 11.47 24.27 -15.84
N CYS A 13 12.08 23.08 -15.84
CA CYS A 13 12.75 22.51 -17.01
C CYS A 13 11.86 21.55 -17.82
N GLY A 14 10.58 21.41 -17.45
CA GLY A 14 9.65 20.47 -18.08
C GLY A 14 9.88 19.01 -17.67
N SER A 15 8.99 18.12 -18.09
CA SER A 15 9.04 16.70 -17.74
C SER A 15 10.27 15.98 -18.30
N TYR A 16 10.76 16.40 -19.48
CA TYR A 16 11.94 15.84 -20.14
C TYR A 16 13.17 15.75 -19.21
N VAL A 17 13.47 16.81 -18.46
CA VAL A 17 14.63 16.79 -17.55
C VAL A 17 14.41 15.84 -16.38
N CYS A 18 13.19 15.75 -15.86
CA CYS A 18 12.86 14.79 -14.81
C CYS A 18 13.00 13.35 -15.29
N VAL A 19 12.50 13.06 -16.50
CA VAL A 19 12.65 11.74 -17.16
C VAL A 19 14.12 11.36 -17.28
N GLN A 20 14.96 12.24 -17.84
CA GLN A 20 16.39 11.95 -18.04
C GLN A 20 17.14 11.73 -16.72
N LEU A 21 16.81 12.51 -15.68
CA LEU A 21 17.41 12.32 -14.36
C LEU A 21 16.98 11.00 -13.72
N LEU A 22 15.69 10.66 -13.75
CA LEU A 22 15.20 9.37 -13.25
C LEU A 22 15.79 8.19 -14.01
N GLN A 23 15.85 8.27 -15.34
CA GLN A 23 16.46 7.24 -16.19
C GLN A 23 17.95 7.07 -15.86
N THR A 24 18.69 8.17 -15.68
CA THR A 24 20.10 8.12 -15.30
C THR A 24 20.29 7.48 -13.93
N LEU A 25 19.44 7.80 -12.96
CA LEU A 25 19.47 7.19 -11.63
C LEU A 25 19.15 5.70 -11.69
N ASN A 26 18.18 5.29 -12.51
CA ASN A 26 17.83 3.88 -12.71
C ASN A 26 19.03 3.10 -13.21
N ILE A 27 19.64 3.56 -14.30
CA ILE A 27 20.82 2.91 -14.89
C ILE A 27 21.97 2.87 -13.87
N LEU A 28 22.20 3.95 -13.12
CA LEU A 28 23.24 4.02 -12.10
C LEU A 28 23.04 2.97 -11.00
N PHE A 29 21.85 2.94 -10.39
CA PHE A 29 21.56 2.01 -9.29
C PHE A 29 21.40 0.57 -9.78
N GLU A 30 20.91 0.33 -10.99
CA GLU A 30 20.85 -1.02 -11.55
C GLU A 30 22.26 -1.61 -11.71
N ASN A 31 23.20 -0.82 -12.25
CA ASN A 31 24.53 -1.29 -12.61
C ASN A 31 25.57 -1.18 -11.48
N ILE A 32 25.27 -0.50 -10.37
CA ILE A 32 26.22 -0.40 -9.26
C ILE A 32 26.40 -1.77 -8.57
N ARG A 33 27.64 -2.27 -8.61
CA ARG A 33 28.05 -3.55 -8.01
C ARG A 33 28.98 -3.38 -6.80
N ASN A 34 29.68 -2.25 -6.72
CA ASN A 34 30.59 -1.97 -5.61
C ASN A 34 29.81 -1.44 -4.41
N GLU A 35 29.93 -2.13 -3.26
CA GLU A 35 29.22 -1.78 -2.03
C GLU A 35 29.61 -0.41 -1.46
N THR A 36 30.90 -0.07 -1.49
CA THR A 36 31.38 1.24 -1.02
C THR A 36 30.76 2.37 -1.81
N SER A 37 30.71 2.24 -3.14
CA SER A 37 30.06 3.23 -4.01
C SER A 37 28.55 3.30 -3.76
N LEU A 38 27.89 2.16 -3.51
CA LEU A 38 26.47 2.12 -3.17
C LEU A 38 26.21 2.86 -1.85
N TYR A 39 26.96 2.54 -0.80
CA TYR A 39 26.83 3.19 0.50
C TYR A 39 27.08 4.69 0.37
N TYR A 40 28.12 5.12 -0.35
CA TYR A 40 28.39 6.53 -0.57
C TYR A 40 27.21 7.28 -1.22
N LEU A 41 26.52 6.67 -2.19
CA LEU A 41 25.35 7.27 -2.83
C LEU A 41 24.14 7.34 -1.89
N LEU A 42 23.96 6.35 -1.02
CA LEU A 42 22.83 6.26 -0.10
C LEU A 42 23.00 7.11 1.18
N SER A 43 24.23 7.25 1.69
CA SER A 43 24.52 7.85 3.01
C SER A 43 24.08 9.30 3.21
N ASN A 44 23.93 10.09 2.14
CA ASN A 44 23.63 11.53 2.24
C ASN A 44 22.12 11.86 2.17
N ASN A 45 21.24 10.85 2.26
CA ASN A 45 19.78 11.00 2.25
C ASN A 45 19.19 11.68 0.99
N HIS A 46 20.01 11.92 -0.04
CA HIS A 46 19.58 12.50 -1.31
C HIS A 46 18.59 11.59 -2.04
N VAL A 47 18.76 10.28 -1.94
CA VAL A 47 17.86 9.30 -2.55
C VAL A 47 16.46 9.40 -1.96
N ASN A 48 16.32 9.42 -0.63
CA ASN A 48 15.02 9.61 0.02
C ASN A 48 14.40 10.96 -0.33
N SER A 49 15.22 12.01 -0.45
CA SER A 49 14.75 13.34 -0.89
C SER A 49 14.23 13.33 -2.34
N ILE A 50 14.80 12.51 -3.22
CA ILE A 50 14.31 12.30 -4.60
C ILE A 50 13.02 11.47 -4.58
N ILE A 51 12.94 10.43 -3.73
CA ILE A 51 11.74 9.58 -3.61
C ILE A 51 10.50 10.42 -3.24
N VAL A 52 10.63 11.33 -2.26
CA VAL A 52 9.51 12.17 -1.78
C VAL A 52 9.22 13.39 -2.66
N HIS A 53 10.03 13.62 -3.71
CA HIS A 53 9.83 14.73 -4.62
C HIS A 53 8.45 14.66 -5.28
N LYS A 54 7.79 15.81 -5.44
CA LYS A 54 6.46 15.91 -6.03
C LYS A 54 6.56 15.99 -7.55
N PHE A 55 6.70 14.82 -8.16
CA PHE A 55 6.63 14.69 -9.62
C PHE A 55 5.21 14.94 -10.12
N ASP A 56 5.13 15.40 -11.37
CA ASP A 56 3.87 15.48 -12.10
C ASP A 56 3.58 14.13 -12.77
N PHE A 57 2.75 13.31 -12.13
CA PHE A 57 2.35 12.00 -12.64
C PHE A 57 1.20 12.06 -13.66
N SER A 58 0.77 13.26 -14.08
CA SER A 58 -0.06 13.37 -15.28
C SER A 58 0.72 13.02 -16.55
N ASP A 59 2.05 13.10 -16.48
CA ASP A 59 2.97 12.56 -17.47
C ASP A 59 3.27 11.07 -17.17
N GLU A 60 2.71 10.18 -17.98
CA GLU A 60 2.87 8.73 -17.83
C GLU A 60 4.33 8.28 -17.96
N GLU A 61 5.15 8.98 -18.74
CA GLU A 61 6.57 8.66 -18.89
C GLU A 61 7.32 8.94 -17.58
N VAL A 62 7.09 10.11 -16.97
CA VAL A 62 7.67 10.44 -15.66
C VAL A 62 7.30 9.41 -14.61
N MET A 63 6.02 9.01 -14.58
CA MET A 63 5.53 7.98 -13.65
C MET A 63 6.20 6.63 -13.89
N ALA A 64 6.30 6.18 -15.13
CA ALA A 64 6.95 4.91 -15.47
C ALA A 64 8.41 4.86 -15.00
N TYR A 65 9.18 5.92 -15.26
CA TYR A 65 10.57 6.00 -14.79
C TYR A 65 10.68 6.11 -13.27
N TYR A 66 9.75 6.80 -12.61
CA TYR A 66 9.69 6.88 -11.14
C TYR A 66 9.40 5.52 -10.51
N ILE A 67 8.41 4.78 -11.01
CA ILE A 67 8.09 3.43 -10.51
C ILE A 67 9.27 2.46 -10.75
N SER A 68 9.91 2.57 -11.92
CA SER A 68 11.13 1.80 -12.22
C SER A 68 12.27 2.15 -11.24
N PHE A 69 12.41 3.42 -10.85
CA PHE A 69 13.38 3.86 -9.85
C PHE A 69 13.13 3.26 -8.48
N LEU A 70 11.90 3.35 -7.97
CA LEU A 70 11.54 2.74 -6.69
C LEU A 70 11.80 1.22 -6.71
N LYS A 71 11.39 0.53 -7.79
CA LYS A 71 11.64 -0.90 -7.95
C LYS A 71 13.14 -1.21 -7.94
N THR A 72 13.95 -0.43 -8.65
CA THR A 72 15.41 -0.61 -8.72
C THR A 72 16.07 -0.45 -7.35
N LEU A 73 15.66 0.56 -6.58
CA LEU A 73 16.13 0.75 -5.21
C LEU A 73 15.71 -0.41 -4.30
N SER A 74 14.50 -0.93 -4.46
CA SER A 74 14.01 -2.06 -3.66
C SER A 74 14.87 -3.32 -3.83
N LEU A 75 15.49 -3.50 -5.00
CA LEU A 75 16.41 -4.63 -5.26
C LEU A 75 17.75 -4.48 -4.53
N LYS A 76 18.07 -3.29 -4.02
CA LYS A 76 19.27 -3.03 -3.21
C LYS A 76 19.00 -3.11 -1.71
N LEU A 77 17.76 -3.37 -1.29
CA LEU A 77 17.41 -3.56 0.11
C LEU A 77 17.93 -4.90 0.64
N ASN A 78 18.60 -4.84 1.77
CA ASN A 78 19.03 -5.97 2.58
C ASN A 78 19.23 -5.51 4.03
N ALA A 79 19.62 -6.44 4.92
CA ALA A 79 19.84 -6.13 6.34
C ALA A 79 20.90 -5.04 6.58
N HIS A 80 21.84 -4.84 5.65
CA HIS A 80 22.88 -3.83 5.75
C HIS A 80 22.48 -2.49 5.13
N THR A 81 21.58 -2.44 4.15
CA THR A 81 21.20 -1.18 3.48
C THR A 81 19.91 -0.57 4.00
N ILE A 82 19.10 -1.31 4.76
CA ILE A 82 17.77 -0.86 5.21
C ILE A 82 17.81 0.46 5.98
N HIS A 83 18.85 0.69 6.79
CA HIS A 83 19.00 1.90 7.58
C HIS A 83 19.21 3.18 6.75
N PHE A 84 19.54 3.07 5.46
CA PHE A 84 19.56 4.22 4.55
C PHE A 84 18.17 4.63 4.07
N PHE A 85 17.17 3.75 4.16
CA PHE A 85 15.81 3.98 3.65
C PHE A 85 14.77 4.09 4.76
N TYR A 86 14.97 3.38 5.87
CA TYR A 86 14.10 3.42 7.04
C TYR A 86 14.80 4.10 8.21
N ASN A 87 14.18 5.15 8.73
CA ASN A 87 14.59 5.83 9.94
C ASN A 87 13.69 5.40 11.10
N GLU A 88 14.26 4.61 12.03
CA GLU A 88 13.55 4.09 13.21
C GLU A 88 13.08 5.20 14.16
N HIS A 89 13.85 6.28 14.31
CA HIS A 89 13.53 7.37 15.23
C HIS A 89 12.32 8.18 14.76
N THR A 90 12.23 8.44 13.45
CA THR A 90 11.14 9.24 12.87
C THR A 90 10.02 8.36 12.32
N ASN A 91 10.19 7.03 12.32
CA ASN A 91 9.29 6.10 11.64
C ASN A 91 9.03 6.51 10.18
N ASP A 92 10.09 6.87 9.47
CA ASP A 92 10.01 7.32 8.09
C ASP A 92 10.60 6.26 7.15
N PHE A 93 9.83 5.82 6.17
CA PHE A 93 10.26 4.85 5.16
C PHE A 93 9.79 5.24 3.75
N PRO A 94 10.33 6.31 3.16
CA PRO A 94 9.82 6.89 1.92
C PRO A 94 9.71 5.89 0.76
N LEU A 95 10.73 5.03 0.60
CA LEU A 95 10.76 4.04 -0.49
C LEU A 95 9.53 3.12 -0.47
N TYR A 96 9.10 2.68 0.71
CA TYR A 96 7.94 1.82 0.86
C TYR A 96 6.62 2.61 0.83
N THR A 97 6.53 3.70 1.61
CA THR A 97 5.28 4.45 1.76
C THR A 97 4.87 5.20 0.50
N GLU A 98 5.81 5.69 -0.31
CA GLU A 98 5.48 6.29 -1.61
C GLU A 98 5.08 5.22 -2.64
N ALA A 99 5.74 4.06 -2.64
CA ALA A 99 5.46 2.99 -3.60
C ALA A 99 4.05 2.40 -3.44
N ILE A 100 3.61 2.13 -2.21
CA ILE A 100 2.32 1.45 -1.97
C ILE A 100 1.10 2.27 -2.37
N LYS A 101 1.23 3.58 -2.61
CA LYS A 101 0.15 4.43 -3.15
C LYS A 101 -0.27 3.99 -4.56
N PHE A 102 0.65 3.41 -5.32
CA PHE A 102 0.42 2.94 -6.70
C PHE A 102 -0.08 1.49 -6.78
N PHE A 103 -0.47 0.87 -5.66
CA PHE A 103 -0.89 -0.54 -5.65
C PHE A 103 -2.10 -0.82 -6.55
N ASN A 104 -2.99 0.18 -6.68
CA ASN A 104 -4.20 0.16 -7.51
C ASN A 104 -4.07 1.13 -8.69
N HIS A 105 -2.97 1.00 -9.44
CA HIS A 105 -2.77 1.75 -10.69
C HIS A 105 -3.46 1.03 -11.86
N PRO A 106 -4.04 1.73 -12.85
CA PRO A 106 -4.69 1.10 -14.03
C PRO A 106 -3.73 0.24 -14.88
N GLU A 107 -2.47 0.64 -14.99
CA GLU A 107 -1.46 -0.16 -15.70
C GLU A 107 -0.97 -1.36 -14.88
N SER A 108 -1.07 -2.56 -15.46
CA SER A 108 -0.64 -3.80 -14.79
C SER A 108 0.86 -3.80 -14.45
N MET A 109 1.71 -3.25 -15.33
CA MET A 109 3.15 -3.18 -15.11
C MET A 109 3.52 -2.38 -13.86
N VAL A 110 2.78 -1.29 -13.57
CA VAL A 110 2.95 -0.51 -12.33
C VAL A 110 2.54 -1.35 -11.12
N ARG A 111 1.38 -2.04 -11.18
CA ARG A 111 0.95 -2.95 -10.10
C ARG A 111 2.01 -4.05 -9.83
N ILE A 112 2.56 -4.66 -10.89
CA ILE A 112 3.61 -5.69 -10.80
C ILE A 112 4.88 -5.14 -10.14
N ALA A 113 5.30 -3.92 -10.51
CA ALA A 113 6.46 -3.28 -9.91
C ALA A 113 6.26 -3.01 -8.41
N VAL A 114 5.08 -2.50 -8.01
CA VAL A 114 4.74 -2.26 -6.61
C VAL A 114 4.67 -3.57 -5.80
N ARG A 115 4.09 -4.64 -6.37
CA ARG A 115 4.09 -5.97 -5.75
C ARG A 115 5.49 -6.52 -5.56
N THR A 116 6.37 -6.35 -6.55
CA THR A 116 7.79 -6.75 -6.43
C THR A 116 8.49 -5.98 -5.32
N LEU A 117 8.29 -4.65 -5.27
CA LEU A 117 8.89 -3.78 -4.27
C LEU A 117 8.44 -4.14 -2.85
N THR A 118 7.13 -4.32 -2.65
CA THR A 118 6.57 -4.69 -1.34
C THR A 118 7.09 -6.04 -0.85
N LEU A 119 7.20 -7.04 -1.74
CA LEU A 119 7.83 -8.33 -1.41
C LEU A 119 9.31 -8.18 -1.05
N ASN A 120 10.07 -7.36 -1.79
CA ASN A 120 11.47 -7.10 -1.47
C ASN A 120 11.62 -6.43 -0.09
N VAL A 121 10.77 -5.47 0.22
CA VAL A 121 10.74 -4.80 1.54
C VAL A 121 10.44 -5.81 2.64
N TYR A 122 9.37 -6.60 2.52
CA TYR A 122 8.98 -7.57 3.55
C TYR A 122 10.03 -8.68 3.75
N ARG A 123 10.80 -9.03 2.72
CA ARG A 123 11.90 -10.03 2.83
C ARG A 123 13.08 -9.56 3.67
N VAL A 124 13.24 -8.25 3.90
CA VAL A 124 14.31 -7.74 4.75
C VAL A 124 14.01 -8.10 6.19
N ASN A 125 14.88 -8.91 6.80
CA ASN A 125 14.74 -9.34 8.19
C ASN A 125 15.19 -8.24 9.17
N ASP A 126 14.46 -7.13 9.21
CA ASP A 126 14.65 -6.02 10.14
C ASP A 126 13.40 -5.83 11.00
N GLN A 127 13.54 -6.01 12.32
CA GLN A 127 12.38 -6.08 13.23
C GLN A 127 11.71 -4.72 13.43
N SER A 128 12.50 -3.65 13.55
CA SER A 128 12.00 -2.28 13.71
C SER A 128 11.16 -1.86 12.50
N MET A 129 11.67 -2.11 11.29
CA MET A 129 10.98 -1.85 10.04
C MET A 129 9.70 -2.69 9.90
N LEU A 130 9.75 -3.99 10.18
CA LEU A 130 8.56 -4.85 10.11
C LEU A 130 7.49 -4.45 11.13
N GLN A 131 7.91 -4.00 12.32
CA GLN A 131 7.01 -3.43 13.31
C GLN A 131 6.35 -2.15 12.81
N PHE A 132 7.13 -1.23 12.21
CA PHE A 132 6.60 -0.04 11.57
C PHE A 132 5.54 -0.38 10.52
N ILE A 133 5.82 -1.34 9.62
CA ILE A 133 4.89 -1.78 8.58
C ILE A 133 3.61 -2.30 9.21
N ARG A 134 3.72 -3.20 10.20
CA ARG A 134 2.58 -3.76 10.92
C ARG A 134 1.70 -2.67 11.52
N ASP A 135 2.30 -1.73 12.24
CA ASP A 135 1.58 -0.76 13.06
C ASP A 135 1.02 0.42 12.23
N ARG A 136 1.75 0.84 11.20
CA ARG A 136 1.42 2.05 10.43
C ARG A 136 0.73 1.78 9.11
N THR A 137 1.09 0.72 8.37
CA THR A 137 0.67 0.58 6.97
C THR A 137 -0.12 -0.69 6.66
N ALA A 138 0.13 -1.80 7.36
CA ALA A 138 -0.42 -3.11 6.99
C ALA A 138 -1.95 -3.12 6.98
N ALA A 139 -2.60 -2.59 8.02
CA ALA A 139 -4.06 -2.54 8.09
C ALA A 139 -4.69 -1.71 6.95
N PRO A 140 -4.35 -0.41 6.75
CA PRO A 140 -4.94 0.35 5.65
C PRO A 140 -4.58 -0.21 4.27
N TYR A 141 -3.34 -0.68 4.08
CA TYR A 141 -2.91 -1.29 2.82
C TYR A 141 -3.70 -2.56 2.49
N PHE A 142 -3.77 -3.52 3.42
CA PHE A 142 -4.48 -4.78 3.18
C PHE A 142 -5.99 -4.58 3.09
N SER A 143 -6.58 -3.64 3.83
CA SER A 143 -8.00 -3.30 3.65
C SER A 143 -8.30 -2.80 2.24
N ASN A 144 -7.47 -1.90 1.71
CA ASN A 144 -7.63 -1.37 0.35
C ASN A 144 -7.33 -2.44 -0.72
N LEU A 145 -6.30 -3.27 -0.52
CA LEU A 145 -5.97 -4.37 -1.42
C LEU A 145 -7.11 -5.40 -1.52
N VAL A 146 -7.66 -5.81 -0.38
CA VAL A 146 -8.74 -6.80 -0.32
C VAL A 146 -10.04 -6.24 -0.92
N TRP A 147 -10.32 -4.96 -0.70
CA TRP A 147 -11.42 -4.26 -1.36
C TRP A 147 -11.26 -4.22 -2.88
N PHE A 148 -10.08 -3.84 -3.37
CA PHE A 148 -9.74 -3.83 -4.79
C PHE A 148 -9.96 -5.21 -5.43
N ILE A 149 -9.45 -6.28 -4.82
CA ILE A 149 -9.64 -7.66 -5.30
C ILE A 149 -11.12 -8.04 -5.34
N GLY A 150 -11.91 -7.63 -4.35
CA GLY A 150 -13.35 -7.90 -4.36
C GLY A 150 -14.10 -7.17 -5.46
N ASN A 151 -13.73 -5.93 -5.79
CA ASN A 151 -14.30 -5.22 -6.95
C ASN A 151 -13.95 -5.93 -8.27
N HIS A 152 -12.72 -6.44 -8.39
CA HIS A 152 -12.32 -7.25 -9.54
C HIS A 152 -13.15 -8.54 -9.67
N ILE A 153 -13.47 -9.18 -8.55
CA ILE A 153 -14.38 -10.35 -8.52
C ILE A 153 -15.79 -9.97 -8.99
N LEU A 154 -16.30 -8.79 -8.60
CA LEU A 154 -17.61 -8.31 -9.06
C LEU A 154 -17.60 -7.99 -10.56
N GLU A 155 -16.50 -7.45 -11.09
CA GLU A 155 -16.34 -7.27 -12.54
C GLU A 155 -16.34 -8.61 -13.29
N LEU A 156 -15.63 -9.61 -12.76
CA LEU A 156 -15.64 -10.97 -13.29
C LEU A 156 -17.05 -11.56 -13.31
N GLU A 157 -17.81 -11.44 -12.22
CA GLU A 157 -19.21 -11.88 -12.16
C GLU A 157 -20.08 -11.16 -13.21
N ASN A 158 -19.93 -9.84 -13.34
CA ASN A 158 -20.68 -9.07 -14.34
C ASN A 158 -20.35 -9.52 -15.77
N CYS A 159 -19.08 -9.84 -16.03
CA CYS A 159 -18.65 -10.39 -17.32
C CYS A 159 -19.30 -11.74 -17.58
N VAL A 160 -19.37 -12.63 -16.59
CA VAL A 160 -20.03 -13.95 -16.71
C VAL A 160 -21.54 -13.81 -16.91
N ARG A 161 -22.21 -12.90 -16.19
CA ARG A 161 -23.66 -12.66 -16.32
C ARG A 161 -24.05 -12.05 -17.67
N SER A 162 -23.20 -11.21 -18.23
CA SER A 162 -23.47 -10.48 -19.47
C SER A 162 -23.08 -11.27 -20.73
N ASP A 163 -22.45 -12.45 -20.59
CA ASP A 163 -21.96 -13.26 -21.71
C ASP A 163 -23.08 -14.09 -22.36
N VAL A 164 -24.12 -13.40 -22.85
CA VAL A 164 -25.25 -14.04 -23.57
C VAL A 164 -24.82 -14.57 -24.94
N ASP A 165 -23.77 -13.99 -25.55
CA ASP A 165 -23.34 -14.28 -26.94
C ASP A 165 -21.92 -14.88 -27.07
N HIS A 166 -21.26 -15.29 -25.98
CA HIS A 166 -19.87 -15.81 -25.97
C HIS A 166 -18.79 -14.88 -26.56
N ASN A 167 -19.14 -13.63 -26.86
CA ASN A 167 -18.23 -12.62 -27.37
C ASN A 167 -17.25 -12.10 -26.30
N SER A 168 -17.49 -12.40 -25.02
CA SER A 168 -16.68 -11.91 -23.90
C SER A 168 -15.63 -12.91 -23.40
N ARG A 169 -15.42 -14.03 -24.08
CA ARG A 169 -14.51 -15.10 -23.63
C ARG A 169 -13.07 -14.61 -23.40
N GLY A 170 -12.53 -13.80 -24.31
CA GLY A 170 -11.18 -13.23 -24.14
C GLY A 170 -11.07 -12.32 -22.93
N ARG A 171 -12.05 -11.43 -22.73
CA ARG A 171 -12.12 -10.57 -21.54
C ARG A 171 -12.25 -11.38 -20.25
N LEU A 172 -13.04 -12.45 -20.24
CA LEU A 172 -13.17 -13.32 -19.07
C LEU A 172 -11.84 -14.03 -18.75
N GLU A 173 -11.11 -14.49 -19.77
CA GLU A 173 -9.78 -15.08 -19.61
C GLU A 173 -8.80 -14.08 -18.98
N ASP A 174 -8.78 -12.83 -19.46
CA ASP A 174 -7.96 -11.76 -18.89
C ASP A 174 -8.34 -11.46 -17.43
N LEU A 175 -9.63 -11.37 -17.11
CA LEU A 175 -10.12 -11.12 -15.74
C LEU A 175 -9.76 -12.26 -14.78
N VAL A 176 -9.86 -13.52 -15.24
CA VAL A 176 -9.45 -14.69 -14.47
C VAL A 176 -7.95 -14.68 -14.24
N ALA A 177 -7.14 -14.42 -15.27
CA ALA A 177 -5.69 -14.34 -15.16
C ALA A 177 -5.26 -13.28 -14.14
N GLU A 178 -5.85 -12.08 -14.21
CA GLU A 178 -5.56 -11.02 -13.24
C GLU A 178 -5.99 -11.39 -11.80
N HIS A 179 -7.13 -12.08 -11.64
CA HIS A 179 -7.54 -12.58 -10.32
C HIS A 179 -6.52 -13.60 -9.76
N LEU A 180 -6.02 -14.50 -10.60
CA LEU A 180 -5.00 -15.47 -10.20
C LEU A 180 -3.69 -14.76 -9.79
N ASP A 181 -3.28 -13.72 -10.52
CA ASP A 181 -2.12 -12.89 -10.14
C ASP A 181 -2.28 -12.25 -8.76
N HIS A 182 -3.49 -11.79 -8.41
CA HIS A 182 -3.78 -11.28 -7.06
C HIS A 182 -3.63 -12.36 -5.99
N LEU A 183 -4.17 -13.56 -6.23
CA LEU A 183 -4.05 -14.68 -5.30
C LEU A 183 -2.60 -15.14 -5.13
N HIS A 184 -1.83 -15.20 -6.21
CA HIS A 184 -0.41 -15.52 -6.15
C HIS A 184 0.37 -14.47 -5.37
N TYR A 185 0.11 -13.18 -5.56
CA TYR A 185 0.73 -12.12 -4.76
C TYR A 185 0.40 -12.23 -3.26
N ILE A 186 -0.87 -12.47 -2.91
CA ILE A 186 -1.28 -12.73 -1.52
C ILE A 186 -0.52 -13.92 -0.93
N ASN A 187 -0.46 -15.01 -1.69
CA ASN A 187 0.22 -16.23 -1.26
C ASN A 187 1.72 -16.00 -1.07
N ASP A 188 2.35 -15.21 -1.93
CA ASP A 188 3.76 -14.85 -1.82
C ASP A 188 4.03 -14.04 -0.55
N ILE A 189 3.17 -13.09 -0.18
CA ILE A 189 3.26 -12.39 1.12
C ILE A 189 3.17 -13.40 2.26
N LEU A 190 2.16 -14.29 2.23
CA LEU A 190 1.95 -15.27 3.30
C LEU A 190 3.14 -16.25 3.45
N LYS A 191 3.78 -16.62 2.34
CA LYS A 191 4.96 -17.48 2.28
C LYS A 191 6.23 -16.86 2.84
N LEU A 192 6.26 -15.53 3.04
CA LEU A 192 7.36 -14.89 3.78
C LEU A 192 7.37 -15.29 5.27
N ASN A 193 6.28 -15.90 5.76
CA ASN A 193 6.15 -16.42 7.13
C ASN A 193 6.35 -15.36 8.24
N ILE A 194 5.98 -14.11 7.96
CA ILE A 194 6.01 -13.02 8.93
C ILE A 194 4.71 -13.06 9.73
N ALA A 195 4.73 -13.73 10.89
CA ALA A 195 3.53 -14.08 11.65
C ALA A 195 2.58 -12.89 11.91
N THR A 196 3.12 -11.71 12.24
CA THR A 196 2.33 -10.50 12.50
C THR A 196 1.64 -9.97 11.25
N LEU A 197 2.32 -9.94 10.10
CA LEU A 197 1.72 -9.51 8.83
C LEU A 197 0.71 -10.54 8.32
N ASN A 198 1.05 -11.83 8.42
CA ASN A 198 0.15 -12.92 8.05
C ASN A 198 -1.16 -12.87 8.84
N ALA A 199 -1.11 -12.54 10.14
CA ALA A 199 -2.30 -12.39 10.96
C ALA A 199 -3.19 -11.24 10.45
N VAL A 200 -2.63 -10.06 10.16
CA VAL A 200 -3.40 -8.91 9.66
C VAL A 200 -3.99 -9.19 8.27
N LEU A 201 -3.20 -9.77 7.36
CA LEU A 201 -3.66 -10.10 6.01
C LEU A 201 -4.74 -11.19 6.02
N ALA A 202 -4.53 -12.26 6.79
CA ALA A 202 -5.51 -13.35 6.91
C ALA A 202 -6.83 -12.86 7.51
N ASP A 203 -6.78 -11.96 8.51
CA ASP A 203 -7.98 -11.35 9.08
C ASP A 203 -8.78 -10.56 8.05
N HIS A 204 -8.12 -9.69 7.27
CA HIS A 204 -8.79 -8.93 6.20
C HIS A 204 -9.33 -9.85 5.12
N LEU A 205 -8.54 -10.81 4.63
CA LEU A 205 -9.01 -11.77 3.62
C LEU A 205 -10.26 -12.51 4.11
N LEU A 206 -10.22 -13.06 5.32
CA LEU A 206 -11.32 -13.85 5.84
C LEU A 206 -12.57 -13.00 6.11
N ASN A 207 -12.42 -11.88 6.83
CA ASN A 207 -13.55 -11.11 7.36
C ASN A 207 -14.05 -9.98 6.44
N ARG A 208 -13.29 -9.61 5.41
CA ARG A 208 -13.68 -8.57 4.43
C ARG A 208 -13.97 -9.12 3.05
N LEU A 209 -13.40 -10.26 2.62
CA LEU A 209 -13.54 -10.76 1.24
C LEU A 209 -14.08 -12.19 1.16
N LEU A 210 -13.33 -13.17 1.64
CA LEU A 210 -13.60 -14.59 1.41
C LEU A 210 -14.95 -15.00 2.01
N VAL A 211 -15.20 -14.69 3.29
CA VAL A 211 -16.48 -15.01 3.91
C VAL A 211 -17.61 -14.14 3.35
N PRO A 212 -17.50 -12.79 3.37
CA PRO A 212 -18.63 -11.94 3.04
C PRO A 212 -19.04 -11.97 1.57
N LEU A 213 -18.11 -12.19 0.64
CA LEU A 213 -18.38 -12.19 -0.79
C LEU A 213 -18.50 -13.60 -1.36
N LEU A 214 -17.58 -14.52 -1.04
CA LEU A 214 -17.57 -15.86 -1.65
C LEU A 214 -18.46 -16.84 -0.88
N VAL A 215 -18.25 -17.00 0.43
CA VAL A 215 -19.00 -17.99 1.22
C VAL A 215 -20.47 -17.62 1.33
N TYR A 216 -20.81 -16.35 1.55
CA TYR A 216 -22.21 -15.91 1.60
C TYR A 216 -22.95 -16.12 0.28
N SER A 217 -22.26 -16.02 -0.85
CA SER A 217 -22.83 -16.29 -2.18
C SER A 217 -23.15 -17.77 -2.44
N LEU A 218 -22.65 -18.69 -1.62
CA LEU A 218 -23.02 -20.11 -1.70
C LEU A 218 -24.38 -20.43 -1.07
N ASN A 219 -24.94 -19.51 -0.26
CA ASN A 219 -26.20 -19.74 0.43
C ASN A 219 -27.38 -19.06 -0.30
N PRO A 220 -28.28 -19.82 -0.96
CA PRO A 220 -29.39 -19.27 -1.73
C PRO A 220 -30.53 -18.71 -0.84
N ARG A 221 -30.52 -18.93 0.48
CA ARG A 221 -31.64 -18.57 1.37
C ARG A 221 -31.70 -17.08 1.77
N GLN A 222 -30.78 -16.25 1.27
CA GLN A 222 -30.63 -14.85 1.69
C GLN A 222 -30.71 -13.84 0.52
N GLU A 223 -31.54 -14.09 -0.48
CA GLU A 223 -31.72 -13.19 -1.64
C GLU A 223 -32.27 -11.79 -1.27
N LYS A 224 -32.79 -11.58 -0.05
CA LYS A 224 -33.40 -10.32 0.40
C LYS A 224 -32.43 -9.30 1.02
N ASP A 225 -31.13 -9.58 1.03
CA ASP A 225 -30.12 -8.70 1.63
C ASP A 225 -29.45 -7.88 0.51
N ASP A 226 -29.39 -6.54 0.61
CA ASP A 226 -28.81 -5.60 -0.38
C ASP A 226 -27.27 -5.76 -0.56
N ARG A 227 -26.71 -6.86 -0.06
CA ARG A 227 -25.28 -7.14 -0.08
C ARG A 227 -24.83 -7.55 -1.48
N PRO A 228 -23.63 -7.11 -1.91
CA PRO A 228 -23.05 -7.57 -3.16
C PRO A 228 -22.86 -9.09 -3.12
N ARG A 229 -23.39 -9.79 -4.12
CA ARG A 229 -23.34 -11.24 -4.27
C ARG A 229 -22.96 -11.63 -5.69
N ILE A 230 -22.21 -12.71 -5.78
CA ILE A 230 -21.84 -13.36 -7.04
C ILE A 230 -22.63 -14.66 -7.21
N SER A 231 -22.61 -15.23 -8.40
CA SER A 231 -23.24 -16.53 -8.67
C SER A 231 -22.52 -17.63 -7.88
N SER A 232 -23.26 -18.69 -7.51
CA SER A 232 -22.68 -19.83 -6.80
C SER A 232 -21.58 -20.53 -7.61
N VAL A 233 -21.70 -20.54 -8.94
CA VAL A 233 -20.69 -21.11 -9.84
C VAL A 233 -19.38 -20.32 -9.77
N VAL A 234 -19.43 -18.99 -9.89
CA VAL A 234 -18.24 -18.14 -9.77
C VAL A 234 -17.66 -18.22 -8.36
N ALA A 235 -18.50 -18.21 -7.32
CA ALA A 235 -18.04 -18.36 -5.94
C ALA A 235 -17.29 -19.69 -5.71
N LEU A 236 -17.84 -20.82 -6.19
CA LEU A 236 -17.20 -22.13 -6.07
C LEU A 236 -15.89 -22.19 -6.85
N PHE A 237 -15.85 -21.64 -8.07
CA PHE A 237 -14.63 -21.54 -8.86
C PHE A 237 -13.54 -20.77 -8.11
N LEU A 238 -13.84 -19.56 -7.63
CA LEU A 238 -12.88 -18.72 -6.93
C LEU A 238 -12.43 -19.33 -5.60
N LEU A 239 -13.34 -19.95 -4.83
CA LEU A 239 -13.00 -20.68 -3.62
C LEU A 239 -12.07 -21.85 -3.92
N ALA A 240 -12.31 -22.61 -5.00
CA ALA A 240 -11.42 -23.67 -5.41
C ALA A 240 -10.01 -23.12 -5.72
N GLN A 241 -9.89 -21.97 -6.40
CA GLN A 241 -8.59 -21.33 -6.63
C GLN A 241 -7.90 -20.93 -5.31
N VAL A 242 -8.65 -20.40 -4.34
CA VAL A 242 -8.10 -20.07 -3.00
C VAL A 242 -7.53 -21.32 -2.33
N PHE A 243 -8.24 -22.45 -2.34
CA PHE A 243 -7.76 -23.70 -1.75
C PHE A 243 -6.58 -24.33 -2.50
N LEU A 244 -6.47 -24.10 -3.81
CA LEU A 244 -5.38 -24.61 -4.64
C LEU A 244 -4.09 -23.78 -4.51
N ILE A 245 -4.22 -22.46 -4.45
CA ILE A 245 -3.08 -21.53 -4.53
C ILE A 245 -2.54 -21.16 -3.14
N VAL A 246 -3.44 -20.86 -2.19
CA VAL A 246 -3.04 -20.33 -0.88
C VAL A 246 -2.55 -21.46 0.01
N SER A 247 -1.25 -21.46 0.36
CA SER A 247 -0.65 -22.51 1.19
C SER A 247 -0.66 -22.20 2.69
N HIS A 248 -1.18 -21.05 3.11
CA HIS A 248 -1.19 -20.63 4.52
C HIS A 248 -2.23 -21.43 5.34
N ALA A 249 -1.75 -22.47 6.03
CA ALA A 249 -2.60 -23.43 6.73
C ALA A 249 -3.60 -22.81 7.72
N PRO A 250 -3.27 -21.81 8.56
CA PRO A 250 -4.26 -21.21 9.46
C PRO A 250 -5.45 -20.59 8.73
N LEU A 251 -5.20 -19.90 7.61
CA LEU A 251 -6.24 -19.24 6.82
C LEU A 251 -7.12 -20.29 6.11
N VAL A 252 -6.50 -21.27 5.46
CA VAL A 252 -7.19 -22.34 4.74
C VAL A 252 -8.06 -23.18 5.68
N ARG A 253 -7.52 -23.55 6.86
CA ARG A 253 -8.28 -24.30 7.87
C ARG A 253 -9.45 -23.49 8.43
N ALA A 254 -9.25 -22.20 8.69
CA ALA A 254 -10.32 -21.33 9.15
C ALA A 254 -11.45 -21.22 8.10
N LEU A 255 -11.09 -21.01 6.83
CA LEU A 255 -12.04 -20.96 5.73
C LEU A 255 -12.80 -22.29 5.55
N ALA A 256 -12.08 -23.42 5.51
CA ALA A 256 -12.71 -24.74 5.43
C ALA A 256 -13.66 -25.00 6.60
N LYS A 257 -13.25 -24.64 7.83
CA LYS A 257 -14.10 -24.78 9.01
C LYS A 257 -15.39 -23.97 8.88
N ILE A 258 -15.30 -22.74 8.36
CA ILE A 258 -16.47 -21.88 8.14
C ILE A 258 -17.38 -22.44 7.05
N ILE A 259 -16.83 -23.03 5.98
CA ILE A 259 -17.62 -23.62 4.90
C ILE A 259 -18.35 -24.89 5.35
N PHE A 260 -17.68 -25.79 6.06
CA PHE A 260 -18.26 -27.09 6.44
C PHE A 260 -19.07 -27.08 7.73
N TYR A 261 -18.67 -26.27 8.72
CA TYR A 261 -19.28 -26.22 10.04
C TYR A 261 -19.94 -24.87 10.34
N GLY A 262 -20.01 -23.99 9.36
CA GLY A 262 -20.66 -22.71 9.54
C GLY A 262 -22.15 -22.88 9.72
N ASP A 263 -22.64 -22.57 10.92
CA ASP A 263 -24.07 -22.48 11.17
C ASP A 263 -24.65 -21.27 10.43
N ASN A 264 -25.98 -21.25 10.25
CA ASN A 264 -26.71 -20.11 9.68
C ASN A 264 -26.43 -18.80 10.47
N SER A 265 -25.96 -18.91 11.71
CA SER A 265 -25.53 -17.79 12.56
C SER A 265 -24.31 -17.02 12.06
N ILE A 266 -23.47 -17.62 11.19
CA ILE A 266 -22.37 -16.93 10.49
C ILE A 266 -22.92 -15.96 9.44
N PHE A 267 -24.13 -16.22 8.94
CA PHE A 267 -24.79 -15.46 7.88
C PHE A 267 -25.78 -14.41 8.43
N THR A 268 -26.14 -14.48 9.71
CA THR A 268 -26.96 -13.48 10.42
C THR A 268 -26.07 -12.51 11.20
N GLU A 269 -26.36 -11.21 11.18
CA GLU A 269 -25.57 -10.14 11.80
C GLU A 269 -25.40 -10.23 13.33
N ASP A 270 -26.03 -11.19 14.00
CA ASP A 270 -26.16 -11.28 15.46
C ASP A 270 -25.46 -12.48 16.12
N SER A 271 -24.36 -13.00 15.58
CA SER A 271 -23.37 -13.67 16.45
C SER A 271 -22.45 -12.64 17.12
N GLN A 272 -23.07 -11.62 17.70
CA GLN A 272 -22.45 -10.75 18.70
C GLN A 272 -22.57 -11.43 20.06
N VAL A 273 -21.65 -11.12 20.97
CA VAL A 273 -21.54 -11.61 22.36
C VAL A 273 -20.67 -12.87 22.52
N LEU A 274 -19.35 -12.64 22.71
CA LEU A 274 -18.55 -13.25 23.78
C LEU A 274 -17.21 -12.49 23.96
N LYS A 275 -17.21 -11.58 24.95
CA LYS A 275 -16.10 -11.05 25.76
C LYS A 275 -14.78 -10.62 25.08
N GLY A 276 -14.55 -9.30 25.04
CA GLY A 276 -13.27 -8.72 25.49
C GLY A 276 -12.17 -8.42 24.47
N GLN A 277 -12.37 -8.63 23.17
CA GLN A 277 -11.45 -8.16 22.13
C GLN A 277 -12.20 -7.25 21.14
N ARG A 278 -11.56 -6.19 20.65
CA ARG A 278 -12.11 -5.31 19.60
C ARG A 278 -12.46 -6.17 18.37
N PHE A 279 -13.74 -6.45 18.15
CA PHE A 279 -14.18 -7.35 17.07
C PHE A 279 -14.40 -6.60 15.75
N VAL A 280 -13.86 -7.18 14.68
CA VAL A 280 -13.99 -6.72 13.29
C VAL A 280 -15.37 -7.11 12.75
N ARG A 281 -16.25 -6.13 12.50
CA ARG A 281 -17.57 -6.33 11.85
C ARG A 281 -17.38 -7.05 10.52
N ARG A 282 -17.84 -8.29 10.33
CA ARG A 282 -17.71 -9.03 9.05
C ARG A 282 -18.57 -8.38 7.97
N GLY A 283 -18.00 -8.13 6.80
CA GLY A 283 -18.71 -7.49 5.70
C GLY A 283 -17.77 -7.07 4.58
N PHE A 284 -18.24 -7.18 3.33
CA PHE A 284 -17.57 -6.61 2.17
C PHE A 284 -17.98 -5.14 2.06
N VAL A 285 -17.15 -4.26 2.61
CA VAL A 285 -17.40 -2.82 2.71
C VAL A 285 -16.15 -2.08 2.28
N ALA A 286 -16.34 -0.94 1.61
CA ALA A 286 -15.26 -0.05 1.22
C ALA A 286 -14.45 0.40 2.45
N PRO A 287 -13.13 0.59 2.33
CA PRO A 287 -12.33 1.26 3.34
C PRO A 287 -12.91 2.66 3.65
N GLU A 288 -12.84 3.09 4.91
CA GLU A 288 -13.36 4.39 5.35
C GLU A 288 -12.71 5.57 4.63
N GLU A 289 -11.45 5.41 4.23
CA GLU A 289 -10.66 6.41 3.51
C GLU A 289 -9.68 5.75 2.53
N PRO A 290 -9.27 6.45 1.46
CA PRO A 290 -8.26 5.97 0.53
C PRO A 290 -6.90 5.85 1.22
N LEU A 291 -6.07 4.94 0.70
CA LEU A 291 -4.78 4.59 1.28
C LEU A 291 -3.88 5.81 1.52
N GLU A 292 -3.82 6.75 0.57
CA GLU A 292 -2.97 7.93 0.65
C GLU A 292 -3.30 8.80 1.88
N LYS A 293 -4.59 8.94 2.19
CA LYS A 293 -5.05 9.72 3.35
C LYS A 293 -4.74 8.99 4.66
N SER A 294 -4.97 7.67 4.71
CA SER A 294 -4.60 6.86 5.88
C SER A 294 -3.12 6.91 6.20
N LEU A 295 -2.25 6.93 5.19
CA LEU A 295 -0.82 7.02 5.37
C LEU A 295 -0.41 8.40 5.94
N GLN A 296 -1.01 9.49 5.44
CA GLN A 296 -0.73 10.85 5.92
C GLN A 296 -1.21 11.11 7.36
N ALA A 297 -2.37 10.59 7.73
CA ALA A 297 -2.89 10.70 9.10
C ALA A 297 -1.99 9.98 10.12
N ARG A 298 -1.39 8.86 9.71
CA ARG A 298 -0.55 8.03 10.57
C ARG A 298 0.89 8.52 10.67
N THR A 299 1.40 9.30 9.72
CA THR A 299 2.72 9.96 9.80
C THR A 299 2.68 11.23 10.66
N SER A 300 1.61 12.02 10.58
CA SER A 300 1.45 13.27 11.35
C SER A 300 1.25 13.05 12.86
N SER A 301 0.72 11.91 13.27
CA SER A 301 0.60 11.55 14.69
C SER A 301 1.94 11.30 15.43
N GLY A 302 3.08 11.27 14.73
CA GLY A 302 4.41 11.04 15.29
C GLY A 302 5.28 12.28 15.53
N SER A 303 4.86 13.47 15.06
CA SER A 303 5.70 14.70 15.10
C SER A 303 5.36 15.67 16.24
N GLY A 304 4.58 15.27 17.24
CA GLY A 304 4.17 16.12 18.35
C GLY A 304 5.07 16.03 19.58
N SER A 305 6.26 16.64 19.56
CA SER A 305 6.90 17.27 20.74
C SER A 305 8.30 17.83 20.41
N SER A 306 8.35 19.01 19.81
CA SER A 306 9.48 19.90 19.98
C SER A 306 8.95 21.33 20.16
N THR A 307 8.79 21.69 21.43
CA THR A 307 8.48 23.06 21.87
C THR A 307 9.62 23.96 21.40
N SER A 308 9.36 24.78 20.38
CA SER A 308 10.25 25.85 19.97
C SER A 308 10.24 26.96 21.02
N LEU A 309 11.25 26.98 21.88
CA LEU A 309 11.65 28.16 22.64
C LEU A 309 12.12 29.23 21.65
N SER A 310 11.40 30.35 21.58
CA SER A 310 11.78 31.55 20.85
C SER A 310 13.05 32.17 21.47
N PRO A 311 14.05 32.61 20.68
CA PRO A 311 15.15 33.38 21.22
C PRO A 311 14.73 34.83 21.45
N ALA A 312 15.13 35.37 22.60
CA ALA A 312 15.01 36.78 22.94
C ALA A 312 15.82 37.65 21.96
N GLU A 313 15.17 38.65 21.39
CA GLU A 313 15.80 39.72 20.62
C GLU A 313 16.05 40.94 21.52
N GLU A 314 17.31 41.35 21.62
CA GLU A 314 17.74 42.75 21.78
C GLU A 314 19.18 42.83 21.24
N PRO A 315 19.74 44.01 20.91
CA PRO A 315 19.12 45.26 20.43
C PRO A 315 19.88 45.81 19.20
N ASN A 316 19.27 46.66 18.36
CA ASN A 316 20.04 47.79 17.81
C ASN A 316 19.18 48.91 17.24
N GLY A 317 19.70 50.12 17.41
CA GLY A 317 19.04 51.39 17.14
C GLY A 317 18.98 51.78 15.66
N GLY A 318 18.21 52.84 15.40
CA GLY A 318 18.27 53.55 14.13
C GLY A 318 17.03 54.35 13.75
N GLY A 319 16.88 55.53 14.36
CA GLY A 319 16.46 56.79 13.71
C GLY A 319 15.18 56.86 12.86
N GLY A 320 14.26 57.73 13.26
CA GLY A 320 13.24 58.28 12.37
C GLY A 320 12.26 59.18 13.09
N GLY A 321 12.48 60.50 13.02
CA GLY A 321 11.70 61.52 13.72
C GLY A 321 10.25 61.67 13.24
N GLY A 322 9.43 62.28 14.11
CA GLY A 322 8.03 62.60 13.81
C GLY A 322 7.34 63.28 15.00
N ASP A 323 7.53 64.58 15.09
CA ASP A 323 6.69 65.62 15.70
C ASP A 323 5.29 65.22 16.24
N LYS A 324 5.02 65.55 17.51
CA LYS A 324 3.90 66.40 17.96
C LYS A 324 3.81 66.48 19.50
N GLY A 325 3.79 67.71 20.00
CA GLY A 325 3.76 68.01 21.43
C GLY A 325 2.41 67.89 22.13
N LYS A 326 2.49 68.00 23.46
CA LYS A 326 1.52 68.54 24.46
C LYS A 326 2.20 68.34 25.83
N LYS A 327 2.68 69.40 26.50
CA LYS A 327 1.98 70.30 27.45
C LYS A 327 1.31 69.59 28.64
N GLU A 328 1.77 70.00 29.83
CA GLU A 328 1.08 70.05 31.15
C GLU A 328 0.90 68.66 31.80
N GLU A 329 1.24 68.41 33.07
CA GLU A 329 1.55 69.24 34.23
C GLU A 329 2.36 68.40 35.24
#